data_AF-A0A7W4EFR1-F1
#
_entry.id   AF-A0A7W4EFR1-F1
#
_cell.length_a   1.000
_cell.length_b   1.000
_cell.length_c   1.000
_cell.angle_alpha   90.00
_cell.angle_beta   90.00
_cell.angle_gamma   90.00
#
_symmetry.space_group_name_H-M   'P 1'
#
loop_
_entity.id
_entity.type
_entity.pdbx_description
1 polymer ?
#
loop_
_entity_poly.entity_id
_entity_poly.type
_entity_poly.pdbx_seq_one_letter_code
_entity_poly.pdbx_strand_id
1 'polypeptide(L)'
;MKELYSKGKIPGHEDTGEIVSSYSQPSEASEYDSTDTPGNINNIDENKVVQNIERRYLPDSSRPIYTVLGQTIAFRSAGEVPCIHGACFTDDIYNNPSDSSSVANEKRELINSMLKSCESEILVATNNPEGILTLAKKLTGGSVEIDTILEDIKNGGPYGDEVKEFTDKIIACTMFDDRGNTLTDRVDENGYAIVLAAICGDEDAASLVSSRLDVMRETIKQRQEIIRYECDTEAAIGARRMEEAGLPEIEPKDVVLVHSTRYEVQRNSDGEVCLYPASRHESRSMRSSIHFTPNGQVSSHAYGSWSDTNRLIVANMQRVISSNGIPAAMASADTYFTRSPGDSLVLPGALVVEPKEMLSDQGQVIEEDETGVEYLSTDSYTSEQEKFIEQVAEAFGVKFNDKHPSSTLREVALRIVEKQLGAKSFTEIGQNYTSDTSFDRQIAQLSYRLGCPGRSHMESQEMAMESMRAGFCSEDEWSGPIAPASGFLGSRMGWSIPDNVSNIDSLRTMVFAGALPALDLTAVKEHRDKKIGWSAMEY
;
A
#
# COMPACT_ATOMS: atom_id res chain seq x y z
N MET A 1 39.97 -21.99 -0.49
CA MET A 1 38.94 -23.05 -0.20
C MET A 1 39.55 -24.45 -0.05
N LYS A 2 40.25 -25.03 -1.05
CA LYS A 2 40.94 -26.34 -0.88
C LYS A 2 42.22 -26.32 0.00
N GLU A 3 42.66 -25.14 0.43
CA GLU A 3 43.84 -24.95 1.31
C GLU A 3 43.46 -24.54 2.75
N LEU A 4 42.16 -24.37 3.04
CA LEU A 4 41.64 -24.00 4.36
C LEU A 4 41.13 -25.21 5.17
N TYR A 5 41.17 -26.42 4.61
CA TYR A 5 40.75 -27.65 5.29
C TYR A 5 41.89 -28.43 5.97
N SER A 6 43.13 -27.96 5.87
CA SER A 6 44.28 -28.58 6.54
C SER A 6 44.69 -27.76 7.76
N LYS A 7 44.04 -27.98 8.91
CA LYS A 7 44.62 -27.99 10.28
C LYS A 7 43.55 -27.91 11.39
N GLY A 8 43.43 -28.99 12.16
CA GLY A 8 43.00 -28.98 13.59
C GLY A 8 41.51 -29.24 13.85
N LYS A 9 41.07 -30.48 14.04
CA LYS A 9 40.96 -31.22 15.32
C LYS A 9 40.05 -30.58 16.38
N ILE A 10 38.84 -31.15 16.48
CA ILE A 10 37.94 -31.12 17.64
C ILE A 10 38.51 -32.05 18.73
N PRO A 11 38.47 -31.64 20.01
CA PRO A 11 37.88 -32.52 21.03
C PRO A 11 37.09 -31.76 22.12
N GLY A 12 35.98 -32.34 22.59
CA GLY A 12 35.42 -32.02 23.91
C GLY A 12 33.91 -31.88 23.96
N HIS A 13 33.23 -32.98 24.20
CA HIS A 13 31.88 -33.04 24.77
C HIS A 13 31.95 -32.56 26.23
N GLU A 14 31.00 -31.74 26.69
CA GLU A 14 30.33 -31.91 27.99
C GLU A 14 29.09 -31.00 28.07
N ASP A 15 27.93 -31.65 28.25
CA ASP A 15 26.67 -31.07 28.67
C ASP A 15 26.79 -30.57 30.12
N THR A 16 26.42 -29.32 30.36
CA THR A 16 25.71 -28.92 31.59
C THR A 16 24.85 -27.70 31.27
N GLY A 17 23.53 -27.88 31.35
CA GLY A 17 22.59 -26.79 31.19
C GLY A 17 22.68 -25.77 32.30
N GLU A 18 22.38 -24.52 31.97
CA GLU A 18 21.65 -23.61 32.85
C GLU A 18 21.10 -22.45 32.03
N ILE A 19 19.77 -22.32 32.10
CA ILE A 19 19.02 -21.17 31.61
C ILE A 19 19.40 -19.98 32.49
N VAL A 20 20.09 -18.99 31.94
CA VAL A 20 20.25 -17.68 32.59
C VAL A 20 19.87 -16.57 31.60
N SER A 21 18.64 -16.12 31.79
CA SER A 21 18.13 -14.80 31.40
C SER A 21 19.09 -13.71 31.86
N SER A 22 19.77 -13.05 30.92
CA SER A 22 20.31 -11.70 31.14
C SER A 22 20.42 -10.95 29.81
N TYR A 23 19.34 -10.22 29.48
CA TYR A 23 19.44 -9.04 28.62
C TYR A 23 20.28 -8.01 29.37
N SER A 24 21.56 -7.91 29.02
CA SER A 24 22.39 -6.75 29.36
C SER A 24 22.42 -5.85 28.13
N GLN A 25 21.83 -4.66 28.27
CA GLN A 25 22.02 -3.58 27.31
C GLN A 25 23.51 -3.23 27.21
N PRO A 26 24.08 -3.03 26.02
CA PRO A 26 25.34 -2.32 25.90
C PRO A 26 25.08 -0.82 26.07
N SER A 27 25.75 -0.30 27.09
CA SER A 27 25.91 1.10 27.43
C SER A 27 26.56 1.93 26.33
N GLU A 28 26.30 3.23 26.43
CA GLU A 28 26.88 4.36 25.71
C GLU A 28 28.38 4.27 25.34
N ALA A 29 28.66 4.97 24.24
CA ALA A 29 29.90 5.64 23.84
C ALA A 29 30.98 4.85 23.10
N SER A 30 31.16 5.20 21.82
CA SER A 30 32.44 5.76 21.37
C SER A 30 32.26 6.60 20.12
N GLU A 31 32.62 7.89 20.21
CA GLU A 31 32.93 8.76 19.07
C GLU A 31 33.90 8.04 18.13
N TYR A 32 33.49 7.84 16.88
CA TYR A 32 34.39 7.51 15.79
C TYR A 32 34.41 8.68 14.82
N ASP A 33 35.51 9.43 14.92
CA ASP A 33 35.95 10.42 13.94
C ASP A 33 36.41 9.66 12.69
N SER A 34 35.60 9.65 11.63
CA SER A 34 35.99 9.17 10.31
C SER A 34 35.92 10.31 9.30
N THR A 35 36.98 11.12 9.31
CA THR A 35 37.37 12.01 8.23
C THR A 35 37.82 11.17 7.03
N ASP A 36 36.87 10.70 6.22
CA ASP A 36 37.11 10.31 4.82
C ASP A 36 35.76 10.17 4.09
N THR A 37 35.23 11.31 3.65
CA THR A 37 34.01 11.42 2.83
C THR A 37 34.41 11.34 1.34
N PRO A 38 33.84 10.43 0.54
CA PRO A 38 33.93 10.54 -0.91
C PRO A 38 33.00 11.66 -1.38
N GLY A 39 33.57 12.71 -1.98
CA GLY A 39 32.89 13.61 -2.94
C GLY A 39 31.60 14.28 -2.46
N ASN A 40 31.76 15.42 -1.77
CA ASN A 40 30.70 16.38 -1.46
C ASN A 40 30.08 16.94 -2.76
N ILE A 41 28.98 16.37 -3.23
CA ILE A 41 28.19 16.89 -4.36
C ILE A 41 27.14 17.84 -3.77
N ASN A 42 27.43 19.13 -3.89
CA ASN A 42 26.51 20.28 -3.91
C ASN A 42 25.49 20.40 -2.76
N ASN A 43 25.88 21.17 -1.73
CA ASN A 43 24.95 22.02 -0.97
C ASN A 43 24.26 23.00 -1.93
N ILE A 44 23.14 22.61 -2.53
CA ILE A 44 22.15 23.57 -2.99
C ILE A 44 21.55 24.15 -1.70
N ASP A 45 21.87 25.41 -1.41
CA ASP A 45 21.35 26.12 -0.24
C ASP A 45 19.83 26.20 -0.38
N GLU A 46 19.08 25.44 0.42
CA GLU A 46 17.62 25.52 0.50
C GLU A 46 17.18 26.98 0.64
N ASN A 47 17.96 27.80 1.35
CA ASN A 47 17.68 29.23 1.52
C ASN A 47 17.70 30.03 0.21
N LYS A 48 18.36 29.56 -0.87
CA LYS A 48 18.32 30.20 -2.19
C LYS A 48 17.09 29.83 -2.99
N VAL A 49 16.64 28.58 -2.98
CA VAL A 49 15.37 28.18 -3.63
C VAL A 49 14.17 28.77 -2.86
N VAL A 50 14.29 28.83 -1.53
CA VAL A 50 13.35 29.53 -0.64
C VAL A 50 13.34 31.06 -0.87
N GLN A 51 14.34 31.67 -1.50
CA GLN A 51 14.28 33.12 -1.83
C GLN A 51 13.19 33.46 -2.86
N ASN A 52 12.81 32.53 -3.74
CA ASN A 52 11.69 32.71 -4.67
C ASN A 52 10.36 32.20 -4.11
N ILE A 53 10.39 31.50 -2.97
CA ILE A 53 9.21 30.93 -2.29
C ILE A 53 9.10 31.56 -0.90
N GLU A 54 8.37 32.65 -0.78
CA GLU A 54 8.18 33.28 0.52
C GLU A 54 7.10 32.56 1.32
N ARG A 55 7.52 31.85 2.38
CA ARG A 55 6.63 31.25 3.38
C ARG A 55 6.16 32.28 4.41
N ARG A 56 4.85 32.33 4.64
CA ARG A 56 4.21 33.16 5.67
C ARG A 56 3.06 32.41 6.35
N TYR A 57 2.58 32.93 7.47
CA TYR A 57 1.39 32.43 8.15
C TYR A 57 0.34 33.53 8.25
N LEU A 58 -0.93 33.16 8.16
CA LEU A 58 -2.00 34.04 8.64
C LEU A 58 -1.99 34.06 10.17
N PRO A 59 -2.39 35.18 10.81
CA PRO A 59 -2.35 35.34 12.28
C PRO A 59 -2.99 34.21 13.09
N ASP A 60 -3.99 33.52 12.51
CA ASP A 60 -4.75 32.44 13.16
C ASP A 60 -4.76 31.15 12.32
N SER A 61 -3.73 30.89 11.51
CA SER A 61 -3.64 29.66 10.72
C SER A 61 -2.36 28.89 10.98
N SER A 62 -2.51 27.58 11.18
CA SER A 62 -1.38 26.65 11.20
C SER A 62 -0.89 26.27 9.79
N ARG A 63 -1.53 26.84 8.76
CA ARG A 63 -1.21 26.58 7.37
C ARG A 63 -0.18 27.57 6.84
N PRO A 64 0.91 27.08 6.23
CA PRO A 64 1.80 27.93 5.49
C PRO A 64 1.13 28.45 4.22
N ILE A 65 1.38 29.72 3.95
CA ILE A 65 1.07 30.39 2.69
C ILE A 65 2.39 30.64 1.97
N TYR A 66 2.39 30.44 0.66
CA TYR A 66 3.55 30.63 -0.19
C TYR A 66 3.29 31.72 -1.23
N THR A 67 4.34 32.39 -1.68
CA THR A 67 4.30 33.21 -2.90
C THR A 67 5.06 32.48 -3.99
N VAL A 68 4.38 32.12 -5.08
CA VAL A 68 4.99 31.45 -6.24
C VAL A 68 4.59 32.23 -7.50
N LEU A 69 5.57 32.64 -8.31
CA LEU A 69 5.36 33.52 -9.47
C LEU A 69 4.56 34.81 -9.14
N GLY A 70 4.76 35.36 -7.94
CA GLY A 70 4.05 36.56 -7.48
C GLY A 70 2.59 36.34 -7.06
N GLN A 71 2.09 35.09 -7.10
CA GLN A 71 0.76 34.71 -6.64
C GLN A 71 0.84 34.08 -5.25
N THR A 72 -0.04 34.53 -4.35
CA THR A 72 -0.19 33.95 -3.02
C THR A 72 -1.00 32.66 -3.11
N ILE A 73 -0.47 31.57 -2.55
CA ILE A 73 -1.05 30.23 -2.63
C ILE A 73 -1.02 29.50 -1.28
N ALA A 74 -1.88 28.50 -1.12
CA ALA A 74 -1.83 27.54 -0.02
C ALA A 74 -2.23 26.14 -0.50
N PHE A 75 -1.77 25.10 0.22
CA PHE A 75 -2.14 23.71 -0.05
C PHE A 75 -3.06 23.18 1.03
N ARG A 76 -3.98 22.28 0.66
CA ARG A 76 -4.86 21.54 1.58
C ARG A 76 -4.83 20.05 1.30
N SER A 77 -5.09 19.23 2.32
CA SER A 77 -5.30 17.79 2.10
C SER A 77 -6.64 17.55 1.38
N ALA A 78 -6.76 16.49 0.59
CA ALA A 78 -7.97 16.25 -0.22
C ALA A 78 -9.22 15.94 0.62
N GLY A 79 -9.03 15.38 1.82
CA GLY A 79 -10.09 15.13 2.79
C GLY A 79 -10.39 16.32 3.73
N GLU A 80 -9.62 17.40 3.64
CA GLU A 80 -9.76 18.57 4.50
C GLU A 80 -10.89 19.49 4.04
N VAL A 81 -11.71 19.96 4.98
CA VAL A 81 -12.77 20.93 4.70
C VAL A 81 -12.14 22.29 4.36
N PRO A 82 -12.50 22.88 3.20
CA PRO A 82 -12.13 24.25 2.87
C PRO A 82 -12.50 25.26 3.97
N CYS A 83 -11.49 25.83 4.64
CA CYS A 83 -11.68 26.72 5.80
C CYS A 83 -10.99 28.09 5.68
N ILE A 84 -10.21 28.32 4.62
CA ILE A 84 -9.50 29.59 4.41
C ILE A 84 -10.51 30.63 3.91
N HIS A 85 -10.80 31.63 4.75
CA HIS A 85 -11.74 32.70 4.44
C HIS A 85 -11.17 33.62 3.36
N GLY A 86 -11.99 33.95 2.35
CA GLY A 86 -11.57 34.78 1.24
C GLY A 86 -10.41 34.15 0.47
N ALA A 87 -10.55 32.88 0.10
CA ALA A 87 -9.61 32.15 -0.75
C ALA A 87 -10.33 31.50 -1.95
N CYS A 88 -9.63 31.33 -3.06
CA CYS A 88 -10.14 30.80 -4.32
C CYS A 88 -9.56 29.40 -4.50
N PHE A 89 -10.42 28.39 -4.40
CA PHE A 89 -10.04 27.00 -4.57
C PHE A 89 -9.84 26.73 -6.06
N THR A 90 -8.73 26.08 -6.41
CA THR A 90 -8.36 25.83 -7.81
C THR A 90 -8.90 24.52 -8.35
N ASP A 91 -9.30 23.62 -7.46
CA ASP A 91 -9.84 22.31 -7.78
C ASP A 91 -11.04 21.97 -6.87
N ASP A 92 -11.99 21.23 -7.45
CA ASP A 92 -13.23 20.81 -6.80
C ASP A 92 -13.03 19.51 -5.97
N ILE A 93 -11.79 19.07 -5.75
CA ILE A 93 -11.49 17.75 -5.19
C ILE A 93 -11.70 17.79 -3.68
N TYR A 94 -12.87 17.33 -3.23
CA TYR A 94 -13.14 17.01 -1.82
C TYR A 94 -13.47 15.53 -1.70
N ASN A 95 -12.47 14.76 -1.29
CA ASN A 95 -12.54 13.32 -1.09
C ASN A 95 -12.45 13.05 0.42
N ASN A 96 -13.52 13.35 1.17
CA ASN A 96 -13.57 12.94 2.57
C ASN A 96 -14.07 11.48 2.68
N PRO A 97 -13.24 10.54 3.18
CA PRO A 97 -13.62 9.14 3.34
C PRO A 97 -14.76 8.89 4.33
N SER A 98 -15.06 9.81 5.25
CA SER A 98 -16.07 9.60 6.29
C SER A 98 -17.50 9.94 5.87
N ASP A 99 -17.66 10.66 4.76
CA ASP A 99 -18.86 11.45 4.52
C ASP A 99 -19.82 10.74 3.54
N SER A 100 -20.70 9.88 4.06
CA SER A 100 -21.90 9.37 3.35
C SER A 100 -23.20 9.98 3.91
N SER A 101 -23.09 11.12 4.59
CA SER A 101 -24.19 11.76 5.32
C SER A 101 -24.64 13.05 4.63
N SER A 102 -25.80 13.59 5.03
CA SER A 102 -26.31 14.91 4.60
C SER A 102 -25.30 16.05 4.81
N VAL A 103 -24.42 15.91 5.81
CA VAL A 103 -23.31 16.84 6.11
C VAL A 103 -22.30 16.94 4.96
N ALA A 104 -22.09 15.84 4.21
CA ALA A 104 -21.23 15.81 3.03
C ALA A 104 -21.75 16.75 1.92
N ASN A 105 -23.07 16.77 1.74
CA ASN A 105 -23.73 17.59 0.72
C ASN A 105 -23.73 19.06 1.12
N GLU A 106 -24.03 19.38 2.39
CA GLU A 106 -23.93 20.75 2.90
C GLU A 106 -22.50 21.30 2.80
N LYS A 107 -21.49 20.47 3.09
CA LYS A 107 -20.08 20.84 2.90
C LYS A 107 -19.74 21.02 1.43
N ARG A 108 -20.17 20.15 0.52
CA ARG A 108 -19.99 20.35 -0.93
C ARG A 108 -20.66 21.63 -1.43
N GLU A 109 -21.83 21.97 -0.93
CA GLU A 109 -22.51 23.24 -1.25
C GLU A 109 -21.73 24.46 -0.74
N LEU A 110 -21.15 24.38 0.46
CA LEU A 110 -20.24 25.40 0.99
C LEU A 110 -19.00 25.57 0.08
N ILE A 111 -18.36 24.46 -0.30
CA ILE A 111 -17.19 24.48 -1.20
C ILE A 111 -17.55 25.11 -2.55
N ASN A 112 -18.66 24.69 -3.16
CA ASN A 112 -19.18 25.26 -4.41
C ASN A 112 -19.54 26.75 -4.29
N SER A 113 -19.89 27.23 -3.09
CA SER A 113 -20.12 28.66 -2.85
C SER A 113 -18.81 29.45 -2.75
N MET A 114 -17.76 28.86 -2.17
CA MET A 114 -16.44 29.48 -2.03
C MET A 114 -15.67 29.51 -3.37
N LEU A 115 -15.79 28.45 -4.17
CA LEU A 115 -15.25 28.35 -5.54
C LEU A 115 -15.72 29.49 -6.46
N LYS A 116 -16.92 30.04 -6.20
CA LYS A 116 -17.52 31.14 -6.99
C LYS A 116 -17.05 32.53 -6.55
N SER A 117 -16.25 32.65 -5.49
CA SER A 117 -15.68 33.94 -5.08
C SER A 117 -14.46 34.27 -5.95
N CYS A 118 -14.62 35.21 -6.89
CA CYS A 118 -13.59 35.60 -7.85
C CYS A 118 -12.60 36.66 -7.32
N GLU A 119 -12.70 37.07 -6.05
CA GLU A 119 -12.01 38.25 -5.52
C GLU A 119 -11.06 37.95 -4.35
N SER A 120 -10.49 36.75 -4.26
CA SER A 120 -9.48 36.49 -3.23
C SER A 120 -8.05 36.55 -3.73
N GLU A 121 -7.17 37.08 -2.88
CA GLU A 121 -5.73 37.12 -3.10
C GLU A 121 -5.04 35.74 -2.96
N ILE A 122 -5.68 34.75 -2.33
CA ILE A 122 -5.07 33.44 -2.02
C ILE A 122 -5.68 32.34 -2.88
N LEU A 123 -4.86 31.63 -3.67
CA LEU A 123 -5.27 30.41 -4.38
C LEU A 123 -5.04 29.18 -3.50
N VAL A 124 -5.99 28.25 -3.47
CA VAL A 124 -5.88 27.03 -2.65
C VAL A 124 -6.01 25.78 -3.51
N ALA A 125 -5.00 24.93 -3.46
CA ALA A 125 -4.96 23.67 -4.20
C ALA A 125 -4.93 22.46 -3.27
N THR A 126 -5.46 21.33 -3.72
CA THR A 126 -5.18 20.05 -3.05
C THR A 126 -3.72 19.64 -3.23
N ASN A 127 -3.16 18.98 -2.21
CA ASN A 127 -1.76 18.56 -2.16
C ASN A 127 -1.48 17.23 -2.89
N ASN A 128 -2.38 16.80 -3.77
CA ASN A 128 -2.22 15.64 -4.63
C ASN A 128 -1.74 16.07 -6.03
N PRO A 129 -1.36 15.11 -6.91
CA PRO A 129 -0.87 15.45 -8.25
C PRO A 129 -1.83 16.32 -9.07
N GLU A 130 -3.14 16.00 -9.06
CA GLU A 130 -4.15 16.74 -9.83
C GLU A 130 -4.29 18.20 -9.36
N GLY A 131 -4.33 18.44 -8.05
CA GLY A 131 -4.46 19.77 -7.45
C GLY A 131 -3.24 20.65 -7.77
N ILE A 132 -2.03 20.12 -7.58
CA ILE A 132 -0.78 20.85 -7.87
C ILE A 132 -0.69 21.20 -9.35
N LEU A 133 -0.98 20.28 -10.26
CA LEU A 133 -0.94 20.53 -11.70
C LEU A 133 -2.04 21.48 -12.16
N THR A 134 -3.23 21.41 -11.57
CA THR A 134 -4.33 22.35 -11.85
C THR A 134 -3.94 23.78 -11.46
N LEU A 135 -3.29 23.93 -10.30
CA LEU A 135 -2.72 25.21 -9.87
C LEU A 135 -1.60 25.67 -10.82
N ALA A 136 -0.68 24.78 -11.20
CA ALA A 136 0.40 25.10 -12.15
C ALA A 136 -0.14 25.61 -13.49
N LYS A 137 -1.17 24.93 -14.03
CA LYS A 137 -1.88 25.36 -15.25
C LYS A 137 -2.48 26.75 -15.11
N LYS A 138 -3.09 27.05 -13.95
CA LYS A 138 -3.68 28.36 -13.67
C LYS A 138 -2.62 29.46 -13.58
N LEU A 139 -1.44 29.18 -13.01
CA LEU A 139 -0.35 30.15 -12.85
C LEU A 139 0.38 30.46 -14.17
N THR A 140 0.58 29.45 -15.02
CA THR A 140 1.41 29.57 -16.23
C THR A 140 0.60 29.73 -17.53
N GLY A 141 -0.70 29.46 -17.48
CA GLY A 141 -1.53 29.30 -18.69
C GLY A 141 -1.49 27.88 -19.27
N GLY A 142 -0.71 26.98 -18.67
CA GLY A 142 -0.54 25.59 -19.11
C GLY A 142 0.73 25.35 -19.91
N SER A 143 1.09 24.08 -20.05
CA SER A 143 2.16 23.59 -20.91
C SER A 143 1.75 22.22 -21.46
N VAL A 144 2.42 21.75 -22.52
CA VAL A 144 2.15 20.42 -23.08
C VAL A 144 2.36 19.33 -22.03
N GLU A 145 3.39 19.46 -21.19
CA GLU A 145 3.67 18.54 -20.08
C GLU A 145 2.54 18.55 -19.03
N ILE A 146 2.13 19.73 -18.55
CA ILE A 146 1.06 19.87 -17.56
C ILE A 146 -0.26 19.30 -18.10
N ASP A 147 -0.58 19.61 -19.36
CA ASP A 147 -1.83 19.18 -19.98
C ASP A 147 -1.86 17.66 -20.17
N THR A 148 -0.75 17.06 -20.59
CA THR A 148 -0.62 15.60 -20.78
C THR A 148 -0.80 14.86 -19.46
N ILE A 149 -0.05 15.25 -18.41
CA ILE A 149 -0.12 14.59 -17.10
C ILE A 149 -1.52 14.74 -16.49
N LEU A 150 -2.15 15.92 -16.61
CA LEU A 150 -3.52 16.14 -16.12
C LEU A 150 -4.56 15.30 -16.87
N GLU A 151 -4.42 15.14 -18.19
CA GLU A 151 -5.32 14.32 -18.99
C GLU A 151 -5.21 12.84 -18.58
N ASP A 152 -3.99 12.33 -18.40
CA ASP A 152 -3.73 10.96 -17.94
C ASP A 152 -4.35 10.68 -16.56
N ILE A 153 -4.20 11.62 -15.61
CA ILE A 153 -4.82 11.50 -14.28
C ILE A 153 -6.35 11.44 -14.41
N LYS A 154 -6.94 12.33 -15.22
CA LYS A 154 -8.40 12.40 -15.41
C LYS A 154 -8.99 11.18 -16.11
N ASN A 155 -8.19 10.51 -16.94
CA ASN A 155 -8.60 9.29 -17.63
C ASN A 155 -8.63 8.04 -16.72
N GLY A 156 -8.13 8.13 -15.48
CA GLY A 156 -8.31 7.09 -14.45
C GLY A 156 -7.41 5.85 -14.62
N GLY A 157 -6.30 6.00 -15.35
CA GLY A 157 -5.24 5.02 -15.50
C GLY A 157 -5.44 3.93 -16.58
N PRO A 158 -4.40 3.15 -16.89
CA PRO A 158 -3.10 3.07 -16.20
C PRO A 158 -2.24 4.33 -16.37
N TYR A 159 -1.58 4.76 -15.29
CA TYR A 159 -0.79 5.98 -15.29
C TYR A 159 0.60 5.71 -15.89
N GLY A 160 0.97 6.53 -16.89
CA GLY A 160 2.28 6.48 -17.51
C GLY A 160 3.42 6.90 -16.59
N ASP A 161 4.64 6.75 -17.08
CA ASP A 161 5.86 7.08 -16.33
C ASP A 161 5.92 8.56 -15.92
N GLU A 162 5.35 9.47 -16.72
CA GLU A 162 5.32 10.91 -16.45
C GLU A 162 4.52 11.23 -15.17
N VAL A 163 3.36 10.60 -15.03
CA VAL A 163 2.49 10.74 -13.85
C VAL A 163 3.19 10.17 -12.60
N LYS A 164 3.84 9.01 -12.74
CA LYS A 164 4.60 8.38 -11.65
C LYS A 164 5.79 9.23 -11.24
N GLU A 165 6.54 9.75 -12.19
CA GLU A 165 7.68 10.63 -11.94
C GLU A 165 7.25 11.92 -11.26
N PHE A 166 6.16 12.55 -11.70
CA PHE A 166 5.62 13.74 -11.05
C PHE A 166 5.19 13.46 -9.60
N THR A 167 4.58 12.29 -9.36
CA THR A 167 4.23 11.85 -8.01
C THR A 167 5.47 11.60 -7.14
N ASP A 168 6.52 10.98 -7.72
CA ASP A 168 7.80 10.75 -7.05
C ASP A 168 8.50 12.06 -6.67
N LYS A 169 8.37 13.12 -7.49
CA LYS A 169 8.86 14.47 -7.17
C LYS A 169 8.18 15.04 -5.93
N ILE A 170 6.87 14.85 -5.79
CA ILE A 170 6.12 15.25 -4.58
C ILE A 170 6.63 14.46 -3.37
N ILE A 171 6.75 13.13 -3.49
CA ILE A 171 7.24 12.26 -2.40
C ILE A 171 8.64 12.69 -1.96
N ALA A 172 9.57 12.84 -2.90
CA ALA A 172 10.95 13.20 -2.63
C ALA A 172 11.06 14.55 -1.90
N CYS A 173 10.26 15.54 -2.29
CA CYS A 173 10.31 16.86 -1.68
C CYS A 173 9.57 16.97 -0.34
N THR A 174 8.65 16.06 -0.03
CA THR A 174 7.78 16.16 1.15
C THR A 174 8.07 15.12 2.22
N MET A 175 8.68 13.99 1.86
CA MET A 175 8.85 12.84 2.75
C MET A 175 10.31 12.45 3.00
N PHE A 176 11.26 13.08 2.31
CA PHE A 176 12.69 12.81 2.45
C PHE A 176 13.46 14.09 2.80
N ASP A 177 14.43 13.98 3.70
CA ASP A 177 15.41 15.03 3.95
C ASP A 177 16.54 15.00 2.90
N ASP A 178 17.41 16.01 2.91
CA ASP A 178 18.55 16.12 1.98
C ASP A 178 19.58 14.99 2.13
N ARG A 179 19.52 14.21 3.22
CA ARG A 179 20.36 13.03 3.45
C ARG A 179 19.68 11.73 3.01
N GLY A 180 18.46 11.82 2.51
CA GLY A 180 17.65 10.68 2.10
C GLY A 180 17.02 9.91 3.24
N ASN A 181 17.01 10.46 4.46
CA ASN A 181 16.22 9.88 5.54
C ASN A 181 14.75 10.24 5.31
N THR A 182 13.89 9.27 5.57
CA THR A 182 12.46 9.51 5.60
C THR A 182 12.13 10.42 6.79
N LEU A 183 11.27 11.41 6.60
CA LEU A 183 10.79 12.28 7.67
C LEU A 183 9.77 11.52 8.51
N THR A 184 10.15 11.09 9.70
CA THR A 184 9.41 10.06 10.44
C THR A 184 8.31 10.61 11.34
N ASP A 185 8.31 11.89 11.66
CA ASP A 185 7.37 12.54 12.58
C ASP A 185 6.66 13.76 11.98
N ARG A 186 6.98 14.10 10.73
CA ARG A 186 6.45 15.24 9.99
C ARG A 186 6.58 15.05 8.49
N VAL A 187 5.93 15.92 7.74
CA VAL A 187 6.10 16.09 6.29
C VAL A 187 6.77 17.45 6.08
N ASP A 188 7.65 17.59 5.11
CA ASP A 188 8.15 18.91 4.68
C ASP A 188 7.11 19.56 3.77
N GLU A 189 6.23 20.35 4.35
CA GLU A 189 5.16 21.04 3.64
C GLU A 189 5.65 22.07 2.63
N ASN A 190 6.91 22.51 2.69
CA ASN A 190 7.49 23.38 1.68
C ASN A 190 7.70 22.63 0.36
N GLY A 191 7.82 21.29 0.42
CA GLY A 191 8.01 20.42 -0.73
C GLY A 191 6.93 20.60 -1.80
N TYR A 192 5.66 20.86 -1.41
CA TYR A 192 4.58 21.13 -2.37
C TYR A 192 4.83 22.41 -3.17
N ALA A 193 5.30 23.48 -2.52
CA ALA A 193 5.59 24.75 -3.17
C ALA A 193 6.83 24.65 -4.07
N ILE A 194 7.85 23.89 -3.64
CA ILE A 194 9.07 23.62 -4.43
C ILE A 194 8.71 22.87 -5.71
N VAL A 195 7.89 21.80 -5.61
CA VAL A 195 7.44 21.04 -6.79
C VAL A 195 6.58 21.90 -7.71
N LEU A 196 5.69 22.73 -7.16
CA LEU A 196 4.91 23.68 -7.95
C LEU A 196 5.79 24.68 -8.70
N ALA A 197 6.78 25.28 -8.03
CA ALA A 197 7.70 26.23 -8.65
C ALA A 197 8.49 25.56 -9.78
N ALA A 198 8.99 24.34 -9.56
CA ALA A 198 9.70 23.56 -10.56
C ALA A 198 8.85 23.29 -11.81
N ILE A 199 7.62 22.79 -11.65
CA ILE A 199 6.73 22.53 -12.81
C ILE A 199 6.25 23.82 -13.49
N CYS A 200 6.32 24.96 -12.80
CA CYS A 200 6.07 26.28 -13.36
C CYS A 200 7.30 26.89 -14.07
N GLY A 201 8.44 26.19 -14.12
CA GLY A 201 9.64 26.57 -14.87
C GLY A 201 10.72 27.28 -14.04
N ASP A 202 10.66 27.26 -12.72
CA ASP A 202 11.78 27.74 -11.88
C ASP A 202 12.93 26.71 -11.92
N GLU A 203 14.06 27.10 -12.54
CA GLU A 203 15.23 26.23 -12.76
C GLU A 203 15.92 25.83 -11.44
N ASP A 204 15.96 26.72 -10.45
CA ASP A 204 16.59 26.44 -9.16
C ASP A 204 15.74 25.44 -8.36
N ALA A 205 14.41 25.61 -8.39
CA ALA A 205 13.48 24.64 -7.82
C ALA A 205 13.56 23.29 -8.55
N ALA A 206 13.64 23.28 -9.89
CA ALA A 206 13.78 22.06 -10.68
C ALA A 206 15.07 21.30 -10.34
N SER A 207 16.19 22.02 -10.14
CA SER A 207 17.46 21.41 -9.72
C SER A 207 17.35 20.79 -8.33
N LEU A 208 16.68 21.45 -7.38
CA LEU A 208 16.48 20.92 -6.03
C LEU A 208 15.59 19.67 -6.04
N VAL A 209 14.47 19.71 -6.78
CA VAL A 209 13.58 18.56 -6.97
C VAL A 209 14.35 17.37 -7.55
N SER A 210 15.17 17.59 -8.58
CA SER A 210 15.98 16.52 -9.18
C SER A 210 16.97 15.92 -8.17
N SER A 211 17.64 16.77 -7.39
CA SER A 211 18.59 16.30 -6.36
C SER A 211 17.90 15.46 -5.30
N ARG A 212 16.74 15.90 -4.78
CA ARG A 212 15.97 15.14 -3.78
C ARG A 212 15.42 13.84 -4.35
N LEU A 213 14.99 13.86 -5.62
CA LEU A 213 14.50 12.67 -6.32
C LEU A 213 15.60 11.61 -6.47
N ASP A 214 16.82 12.02 -6.83
CA ASP A 214 17.97 11.11 -6.94
C ASP A 214 18.33 10.50 -5.58
N VAL A 215 18.37 11.31 -4.53
CA VAL A 215 18.60 10.85 -3.15
C VAL A 215 17.54 9.85 -2.71
N MET A 216 16.25 10.14 -2.92
CA MET A 216 15.16 9.23 -2.60
C MET A 216 15.30 7.88 -3.33
N ARG A 217 15.59 7.91 -4.64
CA ARG A 217 15.74 6.70 -5.46
C ARG A 217 16.89 5.83 -4.98
N GLU A 218 18.04 6.43 -4.66
CA GLU A 218 19.19 5.70 -4.14
C GLU A 218 18.90 5.12 -2.74
N THR A 219 18.23 5.86 -1.85
CA THR A 219 17.80 5.33 -0.53
C THR A 219 16.88 4.12 -0.68
N ILE A 220 15.86 4.21 -1.54
CA ILE A 220 14.92 3.10 -1.76
C ILE A 220 15.66 1.88 -2.29
N LYS A 221 16.57 2.07 -3.24
CA LYS A 221 17.40 1.00 -3.79
C LYS A 221 18.27 0.34 -2.70
N GLN A 222 18.97 1.12 -1.87
CA GLN A 222 19.77 0.59 -0.77
C GLN A 222 18.93 -0.21 0.23
N ARG A 223 17.71 0.25 0.54
CA ARG A 223 16.77 -0.48 1.41
C ARG A 223 16.31 -1.81 0.77
N GLN A 224 16.06 -1.82 -0.53
CA GLN A 224 15.74 -3.06 -1.25
C GLN A 224 16.91 -4.05 -1.25
N GLU A 225 18.15 -3.57 -1.34
CA GLU A 225 19.36 -4.41 -1.22
C GLU A 225 19.51 -5.00 0.19
N ILE A 226 19.22 -4.24 1.24
CA ILE A 226 19.20 -4.73 2.63
C ILE A 226 18.15 -5.84 2.80
N ILE A 227 16.93 -5.61 2.33
CA ILE A 227 15.85 -6.61 2.38
C ILE A 227 16.28 -7.87 1.62
N ARG A 228 16.92 -7.71 0.47
CA ARG A 228 17.41 -8.84 -0.32
C ARG A 228 18.45 -9.65 0.46
N TYR A 229 19.40 -8.98 1.10
CA TYR A 229 20.41 -9.64 1.92
C TYR A 229 19.81 -10.39 3.12
N GLU A 230 18.83 -9.79 3.80
CA GLU A 230 18.08 -10.43 4.89
C GLU A 230 17.34 -11.67 4.39
N CYS A 231 16.66 -11.58 3.23
CA CYS A 231 15.98 -12.71 2.62
C CYS A 231 16.95 -13.82 2.22
N ASP A 232 18.10 -13.51 1.63
CA ASP A 232 19.11 -14.52 1.27
C ASP A 232 19.65 -15.23 2.53
N THR A 233 19.80 -14.50 3.64
CA THR A 233 20.20 -15.06 4.94
C THR A 233 19.14 -16.01 5.50
N GLU A 234 17.88 -15.57 5.53
CA GLU A 234 16.75 -16.40 6.00
C GLU A 234 16.52 -17.59 5.07
N ALA A 235 16.71 -17.45 3.76
CA ALA A 235 16.62 -18.56 2.81
C ALA A 235 17.66 -19.65 3.13
N ALA A 236 18.88 -19.27 3.50
CA ALA A 236 19.94 -20.22 3.87
C ALA A 236 19.64 -20.93 5.21
N ILE A 237 19.08 -20.21 6.18
CA ILE A 237 18.66 -20.78 7.47
C ILE A 237 17.47 -21.72 7.28
N GLY A 238 16.44 -21.26 6.57
CA GLY A 238 15.22 -22.01 6.31
C GLY A 238 15.47 -23.26 5.46
N ALA A 239 16.42 -23.24 4.51
CA ALA A 239 16.80 -24.43 3.75
C ALA A 239 17.27 -25.57 4.66
N ARG A 240 18.04 -25.27 5.71
CA ARG A 240 18.46 -26.28 6.71
C ARG A 240 17.27 -26.80 7.51
N ARG A 241 16.38 -25.91 7.95
CA ARG A 241 15.15 -26.29 8.68
C ARG A 241 14.25 -27.19 7.84
N MET A 242 14.14 -26.93 6.55
CA MET A 242 13.38 -27.73 5.59
C MET A 242 13.98 -29.13 5.42
N GLU A 243 15.30 -29.23 5.28
CA GLU A 243 16.03 -30.51 5.21
C GLU A 243 15.86 -31.33 6.49
N GLU A 244 16.06 -30.71 7.67
CA GLU A 244 15.89 -31.34 8.98
C GLU A 244 14.45 -31.86 9.21
N ALA A 245 13.46 -31.13 8.71
CA ALA A 245 12.05 -31.51 8.79
C ALA A 245 11.62 -32.52 7.70
N GLY A 246 12.49 -32.85 6.74
CA GLY A 246 12.17 -33.72 5.62
C GLY A 246 11.07 -33.18 4.70
N LEU A 247 10.91 -31.85 4.65
CA LEU A 247 9.87 -31.21 3.86
C LEU A 247 10.35 -30.97 2.42
N PRO A 248 9.55 -31.31 1.39
CA PRO A 248 9.96 -31.07 0.02
C PRO A 248 9.98 -29.57 -0.27
N GLU A 249 10.88 -29.18 -1.16
CA GLU A 249 10.92 -27.83 -1.70
C GLU A 249 9.74 -27.60 -2.63
N ILE A 250 9.15 -26.40 -2.55
CA ILE A 250 8.13 -25.93 -3.50
C ILE A 250 8.73 -24.86 -4.41
N GLU A 251 8.24 -24.78 -5.65
CA GLU A 251 8.62 -23.74 -6.61
C GLU A 251 7.42 -22.85 -6.94
N PRO A 252 7.61 -21.63 -7.47
CA PRO A 252 6.50 -20.74 -7.83
C PRO A 252 5.53 -21.38 -8.83
N LYS A 253 5.98 -22.32 -9.66
CA LYS A 253 5.13 -23.04 -10.61
C LYS A 253 4.16 -24.02 -9.93
N ASP A 254 4.47 -24.43 -8.71
CA ASP A 254 3.68 -25.37 -7.89
C ASP A 254 2.68 -24.64 -6.97
N VAL A 255 2.65 -23.30 -7.06
CA VAL A 255 1.81 -22.43 -6.25
C VAL A 255 0.84 -21.65 -7.13
N VAL A 256 -0.41 -21.61 -6.70
CA VAL A 256 -1.47 -20.79 -7.27
C VAL A 256 -1.88 -19.73 -6.26
N LEU A 257 -2.16 -18.53 -6.77
CA LEU A 257 -2.64 -17.38 -6.03
C LEU A 257 -4.15 -17.31 -6.18
N VAL A 258 -4.88 -17.34 -5.06
CA VAL A 258 -6.34 -17.28 -5.03
C VAL A 258 -6.77 -15.92 -4.50
N HIS A 259 -7.57 -15.19 -5.28
CA HIS A 259 -8.15 -13.89 -4.91
C HIS A 259 -9.68 -13.99 -4.84
N SER A 260 -10.23 -13.72 -3.66
CA SER A 260 -11.68 -13.70 -3.45
C SER A 260 -12.25 -12.32 -3.77
N THR A 261 -13.31 -12.26 -4.59
CA THR A 261 -13.97 -11.00 -4.93
C THR A 261 -15.49 -11.14 -5.06
N ARG A 262 -16.19 -10.04 -4.79
CA ARG A 262 -17.62 -9.87 -5.09
C ARG A 262 -17.86 -9.09 -6.39
N TYR A 263 -16.82 -8.42 -6.87
CA TYR A 263 -16.89 -7.55 -8.04
C TYR A 263 -16.79 -8.38 -9.33
N GLU A 264 -17.19 -7.78 -10.45
CA GLU A 264 -17.01 -8.39 -11.76
C GLU A 264 -15.52 -8.55 -12.08
N VAL A 265 -15.20 -9.63 -12.80
CA VAL A 265 -13.83 -9.92 -13.22
C VAL A 265 -13.48 -9.02 -14.41
N GLN A 266 -12.51 -8.14 -14.22
CA GLN A 266 -12.02 -7.26 -15.27
C GLN A 266 -10.95 -7.96 -16.10
N ARG A 267 -10.96 -7.70 -17.41
CA ARG A 267 -9.96 -8.22 -18.36
C ARG A 267 -9.37 -7.09 -19.19
N ASN A 268 -8.09 -7.20 -19.55
CA ASN A 268 -7.45 -6.28 -20.50
C ASN A 268 -7.86 -6.61 -21.96
N SER A 269 -7.31 -5.85 -22.91
CA SER A 269 -7.54 -6.05 -24.36
C SER A 269 -7.10 -7.41 -24.87
N ASP A 270 -6.15 -8.06 -24.19
CA ASP A 270 -5.63 -9.38 -24.53
C ASP A 270 -6.45 -10.51 -23.88
N GLY A 271 -7.51 -10.17 -23.14
CA GLY A 271 -8.39 -11.10 -22.45
C GLY A 271 -7.86 -11.60 -21.10
N GLU A 272 -6.72 -11.08 -20.62
CA GLU A 272 -6.12 -11.48 -19.35
C GLU A 272 -6.83 -10.78 -18.18
N VAL A 273 -7.03 -11.53 -17.09
CA VAL A 273 -7.65 -10.98 -15.88
C VAL A 273 -6.73 -9.92 -15.27
N CYS A 274 -7.30 -8.78 -14.88
CA CYS A 274 -6.59 -7.67 -14.26
C CYS A 274 -7.23 -7.30 -12.92
N LEU A 275 -6.41 -7.18 -11.89
CA LEU A 275 -6.82 -6.66 -10.59
C LEU A 275 -6.28 -5.25 -10.40
N TYR A 276 -7.07 -4.41 -9.76
CA TYR A 276 -6.67 -3.05 -9.41
C TYR A 276 -6.72 -2.90 -7.89
N PRO A 277 -5.84 -2.09 -7.29
CA PRO A 277 -5.92 -1.78 -5.88
C PRO A 277 -7.26 -1.13 -5.53
N ALA A 278 -7.71 -1.31 -4.28
CA ALA A 278 -8.99 -0.75 -3.83
C ALA A 278 -9.05 0.78 -3.96
N SER A 279 -7.89 1.46 -3.92
CA SER A 279 -7.77 2.90 -4.17
C SER A 279 -8.28 3.35 -5.53
N ARG A 280 -8.39 2.46 -6.51
CA ARG A 280 -9.03 2.77 -7.80
C ARG A 280 -10.56 2.82 -7.71
N HIS A 281 -11.16 2.00 -6.85
CA HIS A 281 -12.60 1.77 -6.80
C HIS A 281 -13.28 2.52 -5.66
N GLU A 282 -12.54 2.80 -4.59
CA GLU A 282 -13.07 3.38 -3.37
C GLU A 282 -12.19 4.56 -2.95
N SER A 283 -12.71 5.79 -3.08
CA SER A 283 -12.03 7.01 -2.60
C SER A 283 -11.74 7.00 -1.09
N ARG A 284 -12.31 6.02 -0.36
CA ARG A 284 -12.14 5.81 1.07
C ARG A 284 -10.99 4.86 1.42
N SER A 285 -10.52 4.05 0.47
CA SER A 285 -9.54 2.99 0.71
C SER A 285 -8.23 3.40 0.06
N MET A 286 -7.24 3.82 0.84
CA MET A 286 -5.89 4.14 0.32
C MET A 286 -5.05 2.88 0.10
N ARG A 287 -5.69 1.80 -0.37
CA ARG A 287 -5.02 0.51 -0.50
C ARG A 287 -4.26 0.44 -1.81
N SER A 288 -2.96 0.19 -1.71
CA SER A 288 -2.05 -0.13 -2.81
C SER A 288 -1.89 -1.64 -2.99
N SER A 289 -2.16 -2.40 -1.92
CA SER A 289 -1.97 -3.83 -1.83
C SER A 289 -3.14 -4.63 -2.42
N ILE A 290 -2.81 -5.69 -3.16
CA ILE A 290 -3.73 -6.67 -3.75
C ILE A 290 -3.38 -8.04 -3.17
N HIS A 291 -4.34 -8.66 -2.50
CA HIS A 291 -4.12 -9.80 -1.62
C HIS A 291 -4.55 -11.12 -2.25
N PHE A 292 -3.81 -12.16 -1.91
CA PHE A 292 -4.01 -13.53 -2.35
C PHE A 292 -3.73 -14.50 -1.21
N THR A 293 -4.38 -15.65 -1.29
CA THR A 293 -4.05 -16.83 -0.50
C THR A 293 -3.38 -17.89 -1.41
N PRO A 294 -2.18 -18.37 -1.07
CA PRO A 294 -1.55 -19.49 -1.77
C PRO A 294 -2.29 -20.82 -1.59
N ASN A 295 -2.64 -21.49 -2.70
CA ASN A 295 -3.22 -22.84 -2.76
C ASN A 295 -4.47 -23.09 -1.90
N GLY A 296 -5.25 -22.06 -1.65
CA GLY A 296 -6.52 -22.16 -0.92
C GLY A 296 -7.26 -20.84 -0.94
N GLN A 297 -8.55 -20.87 -0.63
CA GLN A 297 -9.34 -19.64 -0.45
C GLN A 297 -9.22 -19.11 0.99
N VAL A 298 -9.39 -17.78 1.13
CA VAL A 298 -9.51 -17.13 2.44
C VAL A 298 -10.84 -17.49 3.09
N SER A 299 -10.81 -17.96 4.34
CA SER A 299 -12.03 -18.13 5.16
C SER A 299 -12.38 -16.83 5.90
N SER A 300 -13.66 -16.63 6.25
CA SER A 300 -14.07 -15.48 7.07
C SER A 300 -13.31 -15.44 8.40
N HIS A 301 -12.72 -14.29 8.73
CA HIS A 301 -11.90 -14.08 9.93
C HIS A 301 -12.21 -12.75 10.62
N ALA A 302 -11.55 -12.45 11.73
CA ALA A 302 -11.79 -11.27 12.56
C ALA A 302 -11.62 -9.91 11.82
N TYR A 303 -11.07 -9.91 10.62
CA TYR A 303 -10.76 -8.71 9.82
C TYR A 303 -11.65 -8.57 8.57
N GLY A 304 -12.61 -9.48 8.36
CA GLY A 304 -13.53 -9.41 7.23
C GLY A 304 -14.44 -10.64 7.13
N SER A 305 -15.71 -10.39 6.80
CA SER A 305 -16.61 -11.46 6.35
C SER A 305 -16.44 -11.64 4.86
N TRP A 306 -15.92 -12.80 4.47
CA TRP A 306 -15.74 -13.16 3.07
C TRP A 306 -16.94 -13.95 2.52
N SER A 307 -18.02 -14.06 3.32
CA SER A 307 -19.31 -14.67 2.95
C SER A 307 -19.92 -14.09 1.67
N ASP A 308 -19.63 -12.82 1.39
CA ASP A 308 -20.21 -12.08 0.27
C ASP A 308 -19.32 -12.13 -0.99
N THR A 309 -18.12 -12.71 -0.89
CA THR A 309 -17.28 -12.97 -2.06
C THR A 309 -17.71 -14.26 -2.72
N ASN A 310 -18.41 -14.13 -3.83
CA ASN A 310 -19.01 -15.25 -4.55
C ASN A 310 -18.11 -15.75 -5.69
N ARG A 311 -17.04 -15.04 -6.06
CA ARG A 311 -16.09 -15.44 -7.11
C ARG A 311 -14.68 -15.62 -6.55
N LEU A 312 -13.93 -16.56 -7.14
CA LEU A 312 -12.49 -16.73 -6.90
C LEU A 312 -11.75 -16.56 -8.22
N ILE A 313 -10.72 -15.74 -8.23
CA ILE A 313 -9.77 -15.62 -9.34
C ILE A 313 -8.53 -16.40 -8.95
N VAL A 314 -8.12 -17.37 -9.76
CA VAL A 314 -6.99 -18.25 -9.46
C VAL A 314 -5.95 -18.11 -10.55
N ALA A 315 -4.70 -17.86 -10.17
CA ALA A 315 -3.60 -17.65 -11.11
C ALA A 315 -2.34 -18.41 -10.70
N ASN A 316 -1.57 -18.91 -11.66
CA ASN A 316 -0.28 -19.55 -11.36
C ASN A 316 0.77 -18.50 -10.94
N MET A 317 1.40 -18.68 -9.77
CA MET A 317 2.31 -17.70 -9.19
C MET A 317 3.52 -17.42 -10.09
N GLN A 318 4.10 -18.43 -10.74
CA GLN A 318 5.23 -18.20 -11.67
C GLN A 318 4.84 -17.27 -12.83
N ARG A 319 3.64 -17.43 -13.40
CA ARG A 319 3.15 -16.58 -14.50
C ARG A 319 2.89 -15.15 -14.04
N VAL A 320 2.27 -15.00 -12.87
CA VAL A 320 2.06 -13.69 -12.25
C VAL A 320 3.41 -13.02 -12.03
N ILE A 321 4.37 -13.68 -11.37
CA ILE A 321 5.71 -13.13 -11.13
C ILE A 321 6.41 -12.71 -12.42
N SER A 322 6.32 -13.53 -13.46
CA SER A 322 6.98 -13.25 -14.74
C SER A 322 6.45 -11.98 -15.43
N SER A 323 5.20 -11.61 -15.19
CA SER A 323 4.56 -10.43 -15.81
C SER A 323 4.55 -9.20 -14.90
N ASN A 324 4.74 -9.39 -13.60
CA ASN A 324 4.44 -8.38 -12.58
C ASN A 324 5.60 -8.06 -11.64
N GLY A 325 6.68 -8.85 -11.67
CA GLY A 325 7.67 -8.89 -10.59
C GLY A 325 7.21 -9.72 -9.40
N ILE A 326 8.04 -9.79 -8.35
CA ILE A 326 7.76 -10.57 -7.15
C ILE A 326 6.72 -9.88 -6.24
N PRO A 327 6.02 -10.63 -5.35
CA PRO A 327 5.17 -10.03 -4.33
C PRO A 327 5.95 -9.12 -3.38
N ALA A 328 5.27 -8.15 -2.77
CA ALA A 328 5.87 -7.27 -1.77
C ALA A 328 6.17 -8.02 -0.46
N ALA A 329 5.28 -8.92 -0.06
CA ALA A 329 5.56 -9.93 0.96
C ALA A 329 4.70 -11.17 0.73
N MET A 330 5.13 -12.27 1.34
CA MET A 330 4.46 -13.56 1.21
C MET A 330 4.31 -14.23 2.57
N ALA A 331 3.07 -14.53 2.92
CA ALA A 331 2.72 -15.53 3.92
C ALA A 331 1.66 -16.47 3.33
N SER A 332 1.56 -17.67 3.89
CA SER A 332 0.57 -18.67 3.49
C SER A 332 -0.88 -18.20 3.69
N ALA A 333 -1.13 -17.33 4.66
CA ALA A 333 -2.44 -16.74 4.88
C ALA A 333 -2.65 -15.42 4.13
N ASP A 334 -1.57 -14.77 3.69
CA ASP A 334 -1.60 -13.38 3.25
C ASP A 334 -0.38 -13.04 2.38
N THR A 335 -0.51 -13.30 1.08
CA THR A 335 0.47 -12.90 0.06
C THR A 335 -0.08 -11.70 -0.69
N TYR A 336 0.72 -10.65 -0.87
CA TYR A 336 0.24 -9.46 -1.55
C TYR A 336 1.26 -8.82 -2.48
N PHE A 337 0.74 -8.20 -3.52
CA PHE A 337 1.47 -7.33 -4.43
C PHE A 337 1.05 -5.89 -4.15
N THR A 338 1.95 -4.94 -4.30
CA THR A 338 1.58 -3.54 -4.38
C THR A 338 1.49 -3.10 -5.82
N ARG A 339 0.62 -2.14 -6.09
CA ARG A 339 0.58 -1.41 -7.35
C ARG A 339 0.43 0.06 -7.09
N SER A 340 1.12 0.85 -7.90
CA SER A 340 0.88 2.28 -7.98
C SER A 340 -0.60 2.54 -8.33
N PRO A 341 -1.16 3.71 -7.94
CA PRO A 341 -2.48 4.12 -8.37
C PRO A 341 -2.65 3.98 -9.88
N GLY A 342 -3.83 3.55 -10.33
CA GLY A 342 -4.12 3.35 -11.75
C GLY A 342 -3.50 2.09 -12.39
N ASP A 343 -2.41 1.55 -11.84
CA ASP A 343 -1.78 0.33 -12.37
C ASP A 343 -2.63 -0.91 -12.07
N SER A 344 -2.57 -1.88 -12.99
CA SER A 344 -3.15 -3.19 -12.80
C SER A 344 -2.09 -4.22 -12.40
N LEU A 345 -2.53 -5.24 -11.67
CA LEU A 345 -1.84 -6.51 -11.53
C LEU A 345 -2.46 -7.47 -12.55
N VAL A 346 -1.69 -7.82 -13.57
CA VAL A 346 -2.13 -8.72 -14.64
C VAL A 346 -2.01 -10.16 -14.16
N LEU A 347 -2.99 -11.01 -14.45
CA LEU A 347 -3.00 -12.42 -14.05
C LEU A 347 -3.06 -13.34 -15.28
N PRO A 348 -1.92 -13.60 -15.95
CA PRO A 348 -1.89 -14.33 -17.21
C PRO A 348 -2.39 -15.77 -17.06
N GLY A 349 -3.38 -16.13 -17.88
CA GLY A 349 -4.02 -17.44 -17.87
C GLY A 349 -4.71 -17.76 -16.54
N ALA A 350 -5.18 -16.74 -15.81
CA ALA A 350 -6.01 -16.94 -14.64
C ALA A 350 -7.37 -17.54 -15.03
N LEU A 351 -7.86 -18.41 -14.15
CA LEU A 351 -9.15 -19.07 -14.26
C LEU A 351 -10.06 -18.58 -13.13
N VAL A 352 -11.35 -18.47 -13.42
CA VAL A 352 -12.35 -17.95 -12.49
C VAL A 352 -13.24 -19.07 -12.00
N VAL A 353 -13.43 -19.17 -10.68
CA VAL A 353 -14.48 -20.00 -10.08
C VAL A 353 -15.67 -19.10 -9.79
N GLU A 354 -16.82 -19.40 -10.39
CA GLU A 354 -18.01 -18.57 -10.22
C GLU A 354 -19.31 -19.35 -10.00
N PRO A 355 -20.28 -18.76 -9.27
CA PRO A 355 -21.56 -19.40 -9.01
C PRO A 355 -22.55 -19.10 -10.14
N LYS A 356 -23.39 -20.07 -10.47
CA LYS A 356 -24.56 -19.90 -11.32
C LYS A 356 -25.82 -20.41 -10.65
N GLU A 357 -26.93 -19.74 -10.92
CA GLU A 357 -28.26 -20.21 -10.51
C GLU A 357 -28.74 -21.38 -11.39
N MET A 358 -28.27 -21.45 -12.64
CA MET A 358 -28.53 -22.53 -13.59
C MET A 358 -27.31 -22.74 -14.49
N LEU A 359 -26.97 -24.01 -14.76
CA LEU A 359 -25.92 -24.42 -15.70
C LEU A 359 -26.53 -24.82 -17.06
N SER A 360 -25.68 -25.01 -18.07
CA SER A 360 -26.12 -25.29 -19.45
C SER A 360 -26.93 -26.59 -19.56
N ASP A 361 -26.50 -27.64 -18.86
CA ASP A 361 -27.16 -28.94 -18.81
C ASP A 361 -27.95 -29.14 -17.51
N GLN A 362 -29.26 -29.34 -17.63
CA GLN A 362 -30.14 -29.63 -16.50
C GLN A 362 -29.72 -30.94 -15.80
N GLY A 363 -29.15 -30.82 -14.61
CA GLY A 363 -28.69 -31.94 -13.78
C GLY A 363 -27.19 -31.89 -13.44
N GLN A 364 -26.40 -31.09 -14.17
CA GLN A 364 -25.02 -30.82 -13.78
C GLN A 364 -24.93 -29.90 -12.56
N VAL A 365 -23.81 -29.98 -11.85
CA VAL A 365 -23.52 -29.12 -10.68
C VAL A 365 -22.19 -28.38 -10.80
N ILE A 366 -21.37 -28.74 -11.80
CA ILE A 366 -20.10 -28.10 -12.16
C ILE A 366 -20.00 -28.12 -13.69
N GLU A 367 -19.56 -27.01 -14.28
CA GLU A 367 -19.25 -26.85 -15.70
C GLU A 367 -17.85 -26.23 -15.84
N GLU A 368 -17.03 -26.76 -16.75
CA GLU A 368 -15.66 -26.28 -16.98
C GLU A 368 -15.55 -25.70 -18.39
N ASP A 369 -14.92 -24.54 -18.53
CA ASP A 369 -14.64 -23.92 -19.82
C ASP A 369 -13.20 -23.34 -19.88
N GLU A 370 -12.88 -22.60 -20.94
CA GLU A 370 -11.56 -21.99 -21.11
C GLU A 370 -11.29 -20.81 -20.15
N THR A 371 -12.32 -20.29 -19.50
CA THR A 371 -12.28 -19.14 -18.59
C THR A 371 -12.29 -19.55 -17.11
N GLY A 372 -12.71 -20.77 -16.81
CA GLY A 372 -12.60 -21.39 -15.49
C GLY A 372 -13.67 -22.44 -15.22
N VAL A 373 -14.25 -22.37 -14.02
CA VAL A 373 -15.21 -23.37 -13.53
C VAL A 373 -16.42 -22.68 -12.95
N GLU A 374 -17.58 -23.00 -13.50
CA GLU A 374 -18.87 -22.56 -12.99
C GLU A 374 -19.45 -23.66 -12.08
N TYR A 375 -20.06 -23.29 -10.96
CA TYR A 375 -20.73 -24.25 -10.08
C TYR A 375 -22.16 -23.83 -9.78
N LEU A 376 -23.04 -24.82 -9.66
CA LEU A 376 -24.43 -24.58 -9.32
C LEU A 376 -24.51 -24.08 -7.87
N SER A 377 -25.08 -22.90 -7.67
CA SER A 377 -25.31 -22.28 -6.38
C SER A 377 -26.81 -22.09 -6.18
N THR A 378 -27.45 -23.09 -5.56
CA THR A 378 -28.89 -23.12 -5.30
C THR A 378 -29.19 -23.48 -3.85
N ASP A 379 -30.37 -23.09 -3.38
CA ASP A 379 -30.88 -23.40 -2.03
C ASP A 379 -31.26 -24.88 -1.86
N SER A 380 -31.48 -25.60 -2.97
CA SER A 380 -31.91 -26.99 -2.93
C SER A 380 -31.31 -27.82 -4.05
N TYR A 381 -30.73 -28.96 -3.69
CA TYR A 381 -30.24 -29.97 -4.63
C TYR A 381 -31.19 -31.16 -4.66
N THR A 382 -31.24 -31.85 -5.80
CA THR A 382 -31.89 -33.16 -5.86
C THR A 382 -31.02 -34.20 -5.17
N SER A 383 -31.62 -35.30 -4.69
CA SER A 383 -30.86 -36.38 -4.03
C SER A 383 -29.81 -37.04 -4.95
N GLU A 384 -29.99 -36.98 -6.27
CA GLU A 384 -28.99 -37.45 -7.23
C GLU A 384 -27.80 -36.48 -7.29
N GLN A 385 -28.06 -35.18 -7.32
CA GLN A 385 -27.02 -34.15 -7.26
C GLN A 385 -26.26 -34.20 -5.93
N GLU A 386 -26.92 -34.34 -4.78
CA GLU A 386 -26.24 -34.44 -3.47
C GLU A 386 -25.26 -35.61 -3.43
N LYS A 387 -25.68 -36.79 -3.92
CA LYS A 387 -24.79 -37.96 -4.02
C LYS A 387 -23.61 -37.72 -4.95
N PHE A 388 -23.84 -37.01 -6.07
CA PHE A 388 -22.76 -36.66 -6.98
C PHE A 388 -21.79 -35.67 -6.33
N ILE A 389 -22.28 -34.64 -5.62
CA ILE A 389 -21.46 -33.68 -4.88
C ILE A 389 -20.59 -34.41 -3.85
N GLU A 390 -21.17 -35.33 -3.08
CA GLU A 390 -20.42 -36.14 -2.11
C GLU A 390 -19.31 -36.95 -2.77
N GLN A 391 -19.59 -37.62 -3.90
CA GLN A 391 -18.60 -38.39 -4.66
C GLN A 391 -17.46 -37.53 -5.19
N VAL A 392 -17.78 -36.37 -5.77
CA VAL A 392 -16.75 -35.46 -6.30
C VAL A 392 -15.95 -34.84 -5.16
N ALA A 393 -16.60 -34.47 -4.05
CA ALA A 393 -15.90 -33.97 -2.86
C ALA A 393 -14.89 -34.99 -2.34
N GLU A 394 -15.27 -36.27 -2.22
CA GLU A 394 -14.37 -37.35 -1.84
C GLU A 394 -13.20 -37.49 -2.83
N ALA A 395 -13.46 -37.45 -4.13
CA ALA A 395 -12.44 -37.57 -5.17
C ALA A 395 -11.38 -36.45 -5.11
N PHE A 396 -11.75 -35.27 -4.62
CA PHE A 396 -10.85 -34.13 -4.43
C PHE A 396 -10.39 -33.94 -2.97
N GLY A 397 -10.74 -34.85 -2.05
CA GLY A 397 -10.36 -34.76 -0.64
C GLY A 397 -11.03 -33.62 0.13
N VAL A 398 -12.17 -33.13 -0.37
CA VAL A 398 -12.97 -32.06 0.23
C VAL A 398 -13.99 -32.67 1.19
N LYS A 399 -14.15 -32.09 2.38
CA LYS A 399 -15.15 -32.53 3.35
C LYS A 399 -16.55 -32.10 2.90
N PHE A 400 -17.42 -33.06 2.63
CA PHE A 400 -18.82 -32.79 2.28
C PHE A 400 -19.57 -32.11 3.44
N ASN A 401 -20.24 -30.99 3.13
CA ASN A 401 -21.10 -30.25 4.06
C ASN A 401 -22.56 -30.38 3.63
N ASP A 402 -23.29 -31.27 4.28
CA ASP A 402 -24.71 -31.56 4.04
C ASP A 402 -25.63 -30.35 4.25
N LYS A 403 -25.24 -29.42 5.13
CA LYS A 403 -26.00 -28.17 5.39
C LYS A 403 -25.77 -27.11 4.32
N HIS A 404 -24.61 -27.15 3.65
CA HIS A 404 -24.23 -26.20 2.62
C HIS A 404 -23.53 -26.90 1.44
N PRO A 405 -24.25 -27.67 0.61
CA PRO A 405 -23.63 -28.39 -0.50
C PRO A 405 -22.97 -27.45 -1.53
N SER A 406 -23.48 -26.22 -1.69
CA SER A 406 -22.89 -25.18 -2.55
C SER A 406 -21.49 -24.75 -2.11
N SER A 407 -21.19 -24.72 -0.80
CA SER A 407 -19.83 -24.39 -0.33
C SER A 407 -18.86 -25.54 -0.60
N THR A 408 -19.35 -26.79 -0.54
CA THR A 408 -18.57 -27.97 -0.96
C THR A 408 -18.25 -27.89 -2.46
N LEU A 409 -19.24 -27.56 -3.28
CA LEU A 409 -19.06 -27.39 -4.73
C LEU A 409 -18.07 -26.28 -5.09
N ARG A 410 -18.15 -25.14 -4.40
CA ARG A 410 -17.17 -24.04 -4.58
C ARG A 410 -15.75 -24.51 -4.30
N GLU A 411 -15.55 -25.23 -3.20
CA GLU A 411 -14.24 -25.76 -2.82
C GLU A 411 -13.74 -26.80 -3.82
N VAL A 412 -14.60 -27.71 -4.28
CA VAL A 412 -14.27 -28.67 -5.36
C VAL A 412 -13.89 -27.94 -6.65
N ALA A 413 -14.66 -26.93 -7.06
CA ALA A 413 -14.37 -26.12 -8.25
C ALA A 413 -13.03 -25.40 -8.14
N LEU A 414 -12.69 -24.88 -6.94
CA LEU A 414 -11.35 -24.38 -6.66
C LEU A 414 -10.30 -25.47 -6.86
N ARG A 415 -10.44 -26.67 -6.27
CA ARG A 415 -9.45 -27.75 -6.43
C ARG A 415 -9.25 -28.18 -7.88
N ILE A 416 -10.30 -28.16 -8.71
CA ILE A 416 -10.21 -28.40 -10.16
C ILE A 416 -9.27 -27.36 -10.78
N VAL A 417 -9.56 -26.07 -10.57
CA VAL A 417 -8.78 -24.97 -11.13
C VAL A 417 -7.32 -24.98 -10.63
N GLU A 418 -7.10 -25.18 -9.33
CA GLU A 418 -5.76 -25.22 -8.75
C GLU A 418 -4.92 -26.34 -9.38
N LYS A 419 -5.51 -27.52 -9.59
CA LYS A 419 -4.87 -28.65 -10.26
C LYS A 419 -4.57 -28.35 -11.74
N GLN A 420 -5.49 -27.73 -12.47
CA GLN A 420 -5.28 -27.31 -13.85
C GLN A 420 -4.11 -26.32 -13.97
N LEU A 421 -3.94 -25.45 -12.97
CA LEU A 421 -2.87 -24.44 -12.91
C LEU A 421 -1.57 -24.94 -12.28
N GLY A 422 -1.49 -26.23 -11.90
CA GLY A 422 -0.25 -26.88 -11.46
C GLY A 422 0.00 -26.91 -9.96
N ALA A 423 -0.98 -26.57 -9.12
CA ALA A 423 -0.85 -26.69 -7.67
C ALA A 423 -0.60 -28.15 -7.27
N LYS A 424 0.41 -28.39 -6.42
CA LYS A 424 0.79 -29.73 -5.93
C LYS A 424 0.25 -30.06 -4.54
N SER A 425 -0.09 -29.04 -3.77
CA SER A 425 -0.60 -29.13 -2.42
C SER A 425 -1.79 -28.19 -2.27
N PHE A 426 -2.71 -28.56 -1.39
CA PHE A 426 -4.01 -27.93 -1.21
C PHE A 426 -4.15 -27.54 0.24
N THR A 427 -4.57 -26.30 0.52
CA THR A 427 -4.80 -25.81 1.87
C THR A 427 -6.19 -25.22 2.01
N GLU A 428 -6.77 -25.37 3.20
CA GLU A 428 -7.96 -24.65 3.62
C GLU A 428 -7.50 -23.70 4.73
N ILE A 429 -7.35 -22.41 4.41
CA ILE A 429 -6.80 -21.44 5.36
C ILE A 429 -7.93 -21.00 6.29
N GLY A 430 -8.01 -21.68 7.43
CA GLY A 430 -8.84 -21.31 8.58
C GLY A 430 -8.25 -20.14 9.39
N GLN A 431 -9.07 -19.56 10.28
CA GLN A 431 -8.85 -18.35 11.11
C GLN A 431 -7.53 -18.22 11.91
N ASN A 432 -6.62 -19.18 11.86
CA ASN A 432 -5.39 -19.15 12.64
C ASN A 432 -4.19 -18.86 11.75
N TYR A 433 -3.81 -17.57 11.70
CA TYR A 433 -2.54 -17.04 11.18
C TYR A 433 -1.27 -17.62 11.86
N THR A 434 -1.41 -18.68 12.67
CA THR A 434 -0.45 -19.15 13.66
C THR A 434 -0.23 -20.66 13.63
N SER A 435 -0.82 -21.40 12.69
CA SER A 435 -0.42 -22.79 12.51
C SER A 435 0.96 -22.81 11.87
N ASP A 436 1.95 -23.40 12.51
CA ASP A 436 3.26 -23.69 11.92
C ASP A 436 3.16 -25.01 11.14
N THR A 437 2.38 -25.02 10.06
CA THR A 437 2.20 -26.23 9.24
C THR A 437 3.40 -26.41 8.29
N SER A 438 3.51 -27.62 7.73
CA SER A 438 4.47 -27.91 6.66
C SER A 438 4.33 -26.94 5.49
N PHE A 439 3.11 -26.56 5.12
CA PHE A 439 2.85 -25.65 4.03
C PHE A 439 3.28 -24.21 4.36
N ASP A 440 3.05 -23.76 5.59
CA ASP A 440 3.47 -22.43 6.04
C ASP A 440 4.99 -22.28 5.97
N ARG A 441 5.72 -23.31 6.42
CA ARG A 441 7.18 -23.39 6.30
C ARG A 441 7.65 -23.41 4.85
N GLN A 442 6.96 -24.13 3.97
CA GLN A 442 7.25 -24.18 2.55
C GLN A 442 7.07 -22.82 1.87
N ILE A 443 5.97 -22.12 2.15
CA ILE A 443 5.68 -20.78 1.61
C ILE A 443 6.67 -19.74 2.15
N ALA A 444 6.98 -19.78 3.44
CA ALA A 444 8.01 -18.92 4.02
C ALA A 444 9.39 -19.18 3.40
N GLN A 445 9.76 -20.45 3.16
CA GLN A 445 11.01 -20.74 2.47
C GLN A 445 11.01 -20.24 1.02
N LEU A 446 9.87 -20.36 0.33
CA LEU A 446 9.71 -19.86 -1.03
C LEU A 446 9.84 -18.32 -1.09
N SER A 447 9.25 -17.60 -0.12
CA SER A 447 9.32 -16.14 -0.08
C SER A 447 10.76 -15.63 0.01
N TYR A 448 11.53 -16.17 0.95
CA TYR A 448 12.92 -15.78 1.13
C TYR A 448 13.79 -16.09 -0.10
N ARG A 449 13.56 -17.24 -0.76
CA ARG A 449 14.25 -17.59 -2.02
C ARG A 449 13.93 -16.62 -3.16
N LEU A 450 12.69 -16.14 -3.23
CA LEU A 450 12.28 -15.11 -4.19
C LEU A 450 12.85 -13.74 -3.84
N GLY A 451 13.28 -13.54 -2.59
CA GLY A 451 13.79 -12.27 -2.07
C GLY A 451 12.69 -11.33 -1.60
N CYS A 452 11.53 -11.87 -1.21
CA CYS A 452 10.48 -11.09 -0.55
C CYS A 452 10.34 -11.52 0.92
N PRO A 453 10.04 -10.58 1.83
CA PRO A 453 9.84 -10.87 3.24
C PRO A 453 8.74 -11.92 3.51
N GLY A 454 9.05 -12.90 4.37
CA GLY A 454 8.09 -13.88 4.90
C GLY A 454 7.25 -13.34 6.07
N ARG A 455 6.39 -12.35 5.83
CA ARG A 455 5.56 -11.69 6.88
C ARG A 455 4.15 -11.38 6.39
N SER A 456 3.21 -11.25 7.32
CA SER A 456 1.85 -10.78 7.03
C SER A 456 1.84 -9.29 6.69
N HIS A 457 0.86 -8.87 5.89
CA HIS A 457 0.58 -7.44 5.66
C HIS A 457 0.36 -6.68 6.98
N MET A 458 -0.24 -7.29 8.00
CA MET A 458 -0.50 -6.62 9.28
C MET A 458 0.75 -6.08 9.98
N GLU A 459 1.93 -6.64 9.66
CA GLU A 459 3.23 -6.25 10.22
C GLU A 459 4.05 -5.42 9.23
N SER A 460 3.45 -5.04 8.09
CA SER A 460 4.12 -4.36 6.99
C SER A 460 4.01 -2.84 7.07
N GLN A 461 4.89 -2.16 6.33
CA GLN A 461 4.85 -0.71 6.18
C GLN A 461 3.68 -0.28 5.30
N GLU A 462 3.34 -1.11 4.31
CA GLU A 462 2.18 -0.98 3.45
C GLU A 462 0.92 -0.86 4.30
N MET A 463 0.70 -1.76 5.27
CA MET A 463 -0.44 -1.66 6.17
C MET A 463 -0.43 -0.39 7.02
N ALA A 464 0.74 0.04 7.52
CA ALA A 464 0.85 1.29 8.28
C ALA A 464 0.41 2.50 7.43
N MET A 465 0.81 2.53 6.15
CA MET A 465 0.42 3.56 5.18
C MET A 465 -1.05 3.47 4.78
N GLU A 466 -1.56 2.27 4.51
CA GLU A 466 -2.95 2.02 4.11
C GLU A 466 -3.95 2.25 5.25
N SER A 467 -3.48 2.14 6.49
CA SER A 467 -4.24 2.48 7.70
C SER A 467 -4.25 3.98 7.99
N MET A 468 -3.44 4.78 7.29
CA MET A 468 -3.51 6.23 7.41
C MET A 468 -4.83 6.71 6.82
N ARG A 469 -5.69 7.26 7.68
CA ARG A 469 -7.00 7.75 7.28
C ARG A 469 -6.85 9.14 6.66
N ALA A 470 -7.35 9.35 5.44
CA ALA A 470 -7.60 10.73 4.97
C ALA A 470 -8.71 11.34 5.81
N GLY A 471 -8.53 12.60 6.16
CA GLY A 471 -9.61 13.45 6.64
C GLY A 471 -9.59 13.66 8.14
N PHE A 472 -9.00 14.79 8.52
CA PHE A 472 -9.52 15.60 9.60
C PHE A 472 -10.40 16.68 8.95
N CYS A 473 -11.58 16.91 9.50
CA CYS A 473 -12.52 17.93 9.02
C CYS A 473 -12.18 19.33 9.53
N SER A 474 -11.29 19.49 10.53
CA SER A 474 -10.85 20.80 11.05
C SER A 474 -9.49 20.73 11.76
N GLU A 475 -8.82 21.88 11.92
CA GLU A 475 -7.62 22.01 12.78
C GLU A 475 -7.90 21.57 14.24
N ASP A 476 -9.15 21.67 14.70
CA ASP A 476 -9.57 21.22 16.03
C ASP A 476 -9.76 19.69 16.11
N GLU A 477 -9.97 18.96 15.01
CA GLU A 477 -10.01 17.48 15.03
C GLU A 477 -8.62 16.85 15.23
N TRP A 478 -7.55 17.63 15.07
CA TRP A 478 -6.21 17.27 15.51
C TRP A 478 -6.03 17.36 17.04
N SER A 479 -7.00 17.93 17.77
CA SER A 479 -6.91 18.21 19.22
C SER A 479 -7.42 17.09 20.13
N GLY A 480 -8.07 16.05 19.60
CA GLY A 480 -8.38 14.85 20.37
C GLY A 480 -7.10 14.09 20.75
N PRO A 481 -7.11 13.19 21.77
CA PRO A 481 -6.18 12.08 21.69
C PRO A 481 -6.41 11.48 20.31
N ILE A 482 -5.37 11.43 19.46
CA ILE A 482 -5.41 10.68 18.20
C ILE A 482 -6.14 9.42 18.56
N ALA A 483 -7.41 9.29 18.18
CA ALA A 483 -8.22 8.22 18.72
C ALA A 483 -7.47 6.99 18.24
N PRO A 484 -6.88 6.18 19.14
CA PRO A 484 -6.38 4.92 18.70
C PRO A 484 -7.61 4.31 18.06
N ALA A 485 -7.51 3.86 16.81
CA ALA A 485 -8.49 2.91 16.33
C ALA A 485 -8.43 1.78 17.36
N SER A 486 -9.34 1.83 18.32
CA SER A 486 -9.37 0.99 19.49
C SER A 486 -9.82 -0.34 18.96
N GLY A 487 -8.84 -1.17 18.63
CA GLY A 487 -8.99 -2.42 17.91
C GLY A 487 -8.11 -2.46 16.68
N PHE A 488 -6.79 -2.47 16.85
CA PHE A 488 -5.99 -3.70 16.70
C PHE A 488 -4.51 -3.39 16.96
N LEU A 489 -4.11 -3.68 18.21
CA LEU A 489 -2.75 -3.94 18.70
C LEU A 489 -1.68 -2.84 18.53
N GLY A 490 -1.64 -1.94 19.52
CA GLY A 490 -0.49 -1.94 20.43
C GLY A 490 0.81 -1.31 19.93
N SER A 491 0.78 -0.14 19.30
CA SER A 491 1.89 0.81 19.43
C SER A 491 1.38 2.24 19.26
N ARG A 492 2.13 3.19 19.80
CA ARG A 492 1.90 4.64 19.73
C ARG A 492 1.98 5.16 18.28
N MET A 493 1.09 4.74 17.39
CA MET A 493 1.02 5.28 16.04
C MET A 493 0.32 6.64 16.07
N GLY A 494 1.09 7.66 16.45
CA GLY A 494 0.92 8.98 15.85
C GLY A 494 1.33 8.93 14.39
N TRP A 495 0.98 9.97 13.62
CA TRP A 495 1.50 10.22 12.28
C TRP A 495 3.01 9.96 12.25
N SER A 496 3.41 8.81 11.71
CA SER A 496 4.81 8.52 11.48
C SER A 496 4.97 7.82 10.15
N ILE A 497 5.79 8.41 9.29
CA ILE A 497 6.20 7.75 8.04
C ILE A 497 7.23 6.70 8.46
N PRO A 498 7.06 5.42 8.09
CA PRO A 498 7.98 4.37 8.52
C PRO A 498 9.42 4.69 8.12
N ASP A 499 10.37 4.57 9.07
CA ASP A 499 11.79 4.92 8.93
C ASP A 499 12.54 4.16 7.81
N ASN A 500 11.88 3.21 7.14
CA ASN A 500 12.51 2.23 6.24
C ASN A 500 11.68 1.93 4.96
N VAL A 501 11.03 2.94 4.36
CA VAL A 501 10.25 2.73 3.12
C VAL A 501 11.10 2.10 2.01
N SER A 502 10.70 0.91 1.57
CA SER A 502 11.36 0.13 0.51
C SER A 502 10.49 -0.05 -0.74
N ASN A 503 9.26 0.43 -0.69
CA ASN A 503 8.25 0.30 -1.73
C ASN A 503 7.59 1.66 -2.00
N ILE A 504 7.71 2.14 -3.24
CA ILE A 504 7.22 3.46 -3.65
C ILE A 504 5.71 3.46 -3.96
N ASP A 505 5.11 2.30 -4.24
CA ASP A 505 3.72 2.22 -4.69
C ASP A 505 2.75 2.75 -3.63
N SER A 506 2.92 2.34 -2.37
CA SER A 506 2.06 2.80 -1.27
C SER A 506 2.24 4.29 -0.99
N LEU A 507 3.46 4.83 -1.13
CA LEU A 507 3.71 6.27 -1.03
C LEU A 507 2.99 7.03 -2.15
N ARG A 508 3.04 6.52 -3.38
CA ARG A 508 2.28 7.08 -4.50
C ARG A 508 0.78 7.05 -4.19
N THR A 509 0.24 5.95 -3.68
CA THR A 509 -1.18 5.86 -3.28
C THR A 509 -1.56 6.92 -2.24
N MET A 510 -0.73 7.15 -1.23
CA MET A 510 -0.97 8.19 -0.23
C MET A 510 -0.96 9.61 -0.84
N VAL A 511 0.03 9.91 -1.68
CA VAL A 511 0.13 11.23 -2.34
C VAL A 511 -1.03 11.45 -3.31
N PHE A 512 -1.40 10.45 -4.10
CA PHE A 512 -2.56 10.50 -4.99
C PHE A 512 -3.87 10.74 -4.25
N ALA A 513 -4.04 10.11 -3.09
CA ALA A 513 -5.21 10.33 -2.26
C ALA A 513 -5.23 11.70 -1.58
N GLY A 514 -4.17 12.51 -1.68
CA GLY A 514 -4.01 13.77 -0.94
C GLY A 514 -4.01 13.54 0.57
N ALA A 515 -3.46 12.39 0.98
CA ALA A 515 -3.52 11.90 2.35
C ALA A 515 -2.53 12.59 3.27
N LEU A 516 -1.39 13.06 2.74
CA LEU A 516 -0.36 13.75 3.52
C LEU A 516 -0.90 15.06 4.12
N PRO A 517 -0.38 15.51 5.27
CA PRO A 517 -0.80 16.76 5.86
C PRO A 517 -0.25 17.91 5.01
N ALA A 518 -1.06 18.96 4.86
CA ALA A 518 -0.67 20.24 4.28
C ALA A 518 -0.60 21.36 5.35
N LEU A 519 -0.36 20.98 6.60
CA LEU A 519 -0.31 21.86 7.78
C LEU A 519 1.05 21.71 8.47
N ASP A 520 1.55 22.78 9.09
CA ASP A 520 2.71 22.68 9.97
C ASP A 520 2.27 22.12 11.33
N LEU A 521 2.61 20.85 11.57
CA LEU A 521 2.26 20.14 12.81
C LEU A 521 2.88 20.76 14.06
N THR A 522 4.02 21.45 13.91
CA THR A 522 4.64 22.21 15.01
C THR A 522 3.80 23.44 15.31
N ALA A 523 3.40 24.18 14.27
CA ALA A 523 2.52 25.34 14.42
C ALA A 523 1.15 24.97 15.01
N VAL A 524 0.57 23.82 14.63
CA VAL A 524 -0.66 23.28 15.24
C VAL A 524 -0.48 23.05 16.75
N LYS A 525 0.62 22.40 17.16
CA LYS A 525 0.93 22.16 18.58
C LYS A 525 1.13 23.47 19.36
N GLU A 526 1.86 24.42 18.80
CA GLU A 526 2.08 25.73 19.44
C GLU A 526 0.78 26.55 19.55
N HIS A 527 -0.05 26.53 18.51
CA HIS A 527 -1.34 27.22 18.51
C HIS A 527 -2.28 26.60 19.57
N ARG A 528 -2.25 25.27 19.73
CA ARG A 528 -2.95 24.56 20.81
C ARG A 528 -2.48 25.02 22.18
N ASP A 529 -1.17 25.02 22.43
CA ASP A 529 -0.63 25.39 23.74
C ASP A 529 -1.00 26.84 24.10
N LYS A 530 -1.06 27.73 23.10
CA LYS A 530 -1.60 29.09 23.26
C LYS A 530 -3.10 29.10 23.58
N LYS A 531 -3.95 28.35 22.85
CA LYS A 531 -5.40 28.24 23.15
C LYS A 531 -5.68 27.65 24.53
N ILE A 532 -4.94 26.62 24.96
CA ILE A 532 -5.05 26.05 26.31
C ILE A 532 -4.65 27.09 27.35
N GLY A 533 -3.56 27.82 27.13
CA GLY A 533 -3.12 28.92 28.00
C GLY A 533 -4.16 30.04 28.13
N TRP A 534 -4.89 30.35 27.06
CA TRP A 534 -6.01 31.32 27.10
C TRP A 534 -7.22 30.76 27.86
N SER A 535 -7.59 29.50 27.65
CA SER A 535 -8.70 28.87 28.39
C SER A 535 -8.41 28.67 29.88
N ALA A 536 -7.13 28.51 30.25
CA ALA A 536 -6.69 28.41 31.65
C ALA A 536 -6.56 29.77 32.34
N MET A 537 -6.55 30.87 31.59
CA MET A 537 -6.61 32.24 32.14
C MET A 537 -8.04 32.76 32.30
N GLU A 538 -9.04 32.10 31.70
CA GLU A 538 -10.46 32.45 31.81
C GLU A 538 -11.26 31.58 32.81
N TYR A 539 -10.59 30.78 33.65
CA TYR A 539 -11.22 30.00 34.74
C TYR A 539 -10.75 30.40 36.14
#